data_AF-A0A7X7DDY5-F1
#
_entry.id   AF-A0A7X7DDY5-F1
#
_cell.length_a   1.000
_cell.length_b   1.000
_cell.length_c   1.000
_cell.angle_alpha   90.00
_cell.angle_beta   90.00
_cell.angle_gamma   90.00
#
_symmetry.space_group_name_H-M   'P 1'
#
loop_
_entity.id
_entity.type
_entity.pdbx_description
1 polymer ?
#
loop_
_entity_poly.entity_id
_entity_poly.type
_entity_poly.pdbx_seq_one_letter_code
_entity_poly.pdbx_strand_id
1 'polypeptide(L)'
;MVNVYSRNGRCFPGRIGRGWTGVVLAAVCLAAAGARGQIIKPLYLSNLTPVLDQNGNPMPGMYYDDPANRARVEIRIAPNHLRYPPSPTGAAHPNNPLLTADSVGGIGMNTAEPGLFAMVFSQRPAADTVIFARVFNTPALADASFYADSRTVTVTANAVSLEMYFLDETQPLDSGDSDGDGLINSWEKALGIDDRATPDYDGDGFTDLHEHLMGSDPTDSASIPAIQSIARVPAGSVESGGDGDAMRVRFLSQPGQKYQLEQAAILAGEQVFEPAGDVVTAGAGQREMDALAPVAAEAATTFYRIRWIP
;
A
#
# COMPACT_ATOMS: atom_id res chain seq x y z
N MET A 1 -24.02 21.55 -38.42
CA MET A 1 -23.85 22.10 -39.79
C MET A 1 -25.14 22.80 -40.17
N VAL A 2 -25.17 24.14 -40.19
CA VAL A 2 -26.30 24.88 -40.77
C VAL A 2 -25.74 26.05 -41.57
N ASN A 3 -26.13 26.07 -42.83
CA ASN A 3 -25.56 26.81 -43.95
C ASN A 3 -25.87 28.32 -43.90
N VAL A 4 -24.87 29.11 -44.28
CA VAL A 4 -25.02 30.50 -44.71
C VAL A 4 -25.47 30.51 -46.17
N TYR A 5 -26.61 31.14 -46.48
CA TYR A 5 -26.97 31.50 -47.85
C TYR A 5 -26.92 33.02 -48.02
N SER A 6 -25.95 33.48 -48.81
CA SER A 6 -25.89 34.83 -49.37
C SER A 6 -26.69 34.87 -50.68
N ARG A 7 -27.56 35.87 -50.85
CA ARG A 7 -28.12 36.25 -52.15
C ARG A 7 -27.88 37.74 -52.40
N ASN A 8 -27.14 37.98 -53.47
CA ASN A 8 -26.91 39.27 -54.12
C ASN A 8 -28.19 39.85 -54.74
N GLY A 9 -28.29 41.19 -54.81
CA GLY A 9 -29.23 41.89 -55.69
C GLY A 9 -29.20 43.41 -55.50
N ARG A 10 -28.58 44.13 -56.43
CA ARG A 10 -28.36 45.59 -56.45
C ARG A 10 -29.61 46.38 -56.90
N CYS A 11 -29.77 47.64 -56.45
CA CYS A 11 -29.79 48.87 -57.29
C CYS A 11 -30.24 50.14 -56.51
N PHE A 12 -29.54 51.24 -56.79
CA PHE A 12 -29.69 52.67 -56.35
C PHE A 12 -30.93 53.37 -56.97
N PRO A 13 -31.22 54.70 -56.76
CA PRO A 13 -30.61 55.75 -55.91
C PRO A 13 -31.63 56.63 -55.11
N GLY A 14 -31.17 57.48 -54.19
CA GLY A 14 -32.02 58.53 -53.59
C GLY A 14 -31.28 59.57 -52.75
N ARG A 15 -31.31 60.83 -53.20
CA ARG A 15 -30.62 62.05 -52.70
C ARG A 15 -30.85 62.46 -51.24
N ILE A 16 -29.72 62.84 -50.60
CA ILE A 16 -29.40 64.02 -49.76
C ILE A 16 -30.56 64.90 -49.24
N GLY A 17 -30.60 65.09 -47.90
CA GLY A 17 -31.31 66.19 -47.24
C GLY A 17 -30.88 66.37 -45.77
N ARG A 18 -30.46 67.59 -45.42
CA ARG A 18 -29.83 68.05 -44.16
C ARG A 18 -30.68 67.84 -42.89
N GLY A 19 -30.02 67.59 -41.76
CA GLY A 19 -30.59 67.70 -40.40
C GLY A 19 -29.59 68.31 -39.41
N TRP A 20 -29.93 69.47 -38.88
CA TRP A 20 -29.37 70.08 -37.65
C TRP A 20 -29.96 69.38 -36.42
N THR A 21 -29.14 69.08 -35.41
CA THR A 21 -29.32 69.39 -33.97
C THR A 21 -28.31 68.58 -33.14
N GLY A 22 -27.63 69.27 -32.22
CA GLY A 22 -26.52 68.71 -31.43
C GLY A 22 -26.94 67.68 -30.38
N VAL A 23 -26.02 66.77 -30.08
CA VAL A 23 -26.06 65.90 -28.91
C VAL A 23 -24.70 65.99 -28.21
N VAL A 24 -24.79 66.23 -26.90
CA VAL A 24 -23.71 66.31 -25.92
C VAL A 24 -22.91 65.01 -25.90
N LEU A 25 -21.60 65.07 -26.17
CA LEU A 25 -20.67 63.96 -25.97
C LEU A 25 -20.32 63.88 -24.48
N ALA A 26 -21.02 63.03 -23.74
CA ALA A 26 -20.58 62.57 -22.43
C ALA A 26 -19.48 61.51 -22.64
N ALA A 27 -18.26 61.85 -22.23
CA ALA A 27 -17.13 60.93 -22.21
C ALA A 27 -17.36 59.85 -21.14
N VAL A 28 -17.75 58.65 -21.57
CA VAL A 28 -17.66 57.45 -20.74
C VAL A 28 -16.29 56.82 -21.02
N CYS A 29 -15.32 57.12 -20.16
CA CYS A 29 -14.10 56.34 -20.10
C CYS A 29 -14.45 54.95 -19.57
N LEU A 30 -14.68 53.98 -20.48
CA LEU A 30 -14.58 52.57 -20.13
C LEU A 30 -13.11 52.26 -19.82
N ALA A 31 -12.76 52.29 -18.54
CA ALA A 31 -11.58 51.59 -18.06
C ALA A 31 -11.85 50.09 -18.21
N ALA A 32 -11.46 49.51 -19.35
CA ALA A 32 -11.36 48.07 -19.48
C ALA A 32 -10.22 47.60 -18.56
N ALA A 33 -10.57 47.18 -17.34
CA ALA A 33 -9.65 46.45 -16.49
C ALA A 33 -9.33 45.13 -17.20
N GLY A 34 -8.14 45.06 -17.80
CA GLY A 34 -7.62 43.83 -18.39
C GLY A 34 -7.38 42.82 -17.28
N ALA A 35 -8.36 41.96 -17.00
CA ALA A 35 -8.13 40.71 -16.30
C ALA A 35 -7.28 39.83 -17.22
N ARG A 36 -5.95 39.90 -17.08
CA ARG A 36 -5.06 38.89 -17.63
C ARG A 36 -5.39 37.59 -16.91
N GLY A 37 -6.11 36.69 -17.57
CA GLY A 37 -6.31 35.33 -17.05
C GLY A 37 -4.95 34.69 -16.80
N GLN A 38 -4.58 34.51 -15.54
CA GLN A 38 -3.42 33.71 -15.19
C GLN A 38 -3.73 32.26 -15.53
N ILE A 39 -2.87 31.63 -16.33
CA ILE A 39 -2.89 30.18 -16.50
C ILE A 39 -2.38 29.58 -15.19
N ILE A 40 -3.30 29.11 -14.35
CA ILE A 40 -2.96 28.35 -13.15
C ILE A 40 -2.51 26.97 -13.61
N LYS A 41 -1.22 26.65 -13.42
CA LYS A 41 -0.71 25.32 -13.72
C LYS A 41 -1.22 24.34 -12.65
N PRO A 42 -1.73 23.15 -13.04
CA PRO A 42 -2.11 22.14 -12.07
C PRO A 42 -0.89 21.65 -11.30
N LEU A 43 -1.13 21.13 -10.10
CA LEU A 43 -0.12 20.45 -9.29
C LEU A 43 -0.31 18.94 -9.38
N TYR A 44 0.74 18.23 -9.75
CA TYR A 44 0.79 16.78 -9.79
C TYR A 44 1.42 16.23 -8.51
N LEU A 45 0.76 15.29 -7.85
CA LEU A 45 1.30 14.58 -6.70
C LEU A 45 1.41 13.10 -7.06
N SER A 46 2.61 12.54 -6.97
CA SER A 46 2.85 11.14 -7.36
C SER A 46 3.94 10.49 -6.52
N ASN A 47 4.02 9.17 -6.52
CA ASN A 47 5.18 8.44 -6.01
C ASN A 47 5.93 7.73 -7.15
N LEU A 48 7.23 7.49 -6.95
CA LEU A 48 8.08 6.75 -7.91
C LEU A 48 8.42 5.34 -7.42
N THR A 49 8.38 5.12 -6.10
CA THR A 49 8.55 3.80 -5.48
C THR A 49 7.18 3.25 -5.06
N PRO A 50 6.85 2.00 -5.41
CA PRO A 50 5.59 1.37 -5.01
C PRO A 50 5.36 1.43 -3.51
N VAL A 51 4.17 1.87 -3.11
CA VAL A 51 3.70 1.69 -1.74
C VAL A 51 3.39 0.20 -1.56
N LEU A 52 3.98 -0.41 -0.54
CA LEU A 52 3.79 -1.82 -0.25
C LEU A 52 2.68 -2.01 0.81
N ASP A 53 2.04 -3.17 0.82
CA ASP A 53 1.08 -3.62 1.83
C ASP A 53 1.80 -4.24 3.05
N GLN A 54 1.03 -4.77 4.01
CA GLN A 54 1.54 -5.43 5.21
C GLN A 54 2.34 -6.72 4.94
N ASN A 55 2.23 -7.27 3.73
CA ASN A 55 2.94 -8.47 3.30
C ASN A 55 4.14 -8.15 2.40
N GLY A 56 4.44 -6.86 2.18
CA GLY A 56 5.52 -6.41 1.30
C GLY A 56 5.20 -6.45 -0.20
N ASN A 57 3.93 -6.66 -0.58
CA ASN A 57 3.50 -6.60 -1.99
C ASN A 57 3.06 -5.18 -2.34
N PRO A 58 3.18 -4.72 -3.61
CA PRO A 58 2.60 -3.44 -4.01
C PRO A 58 1.11 -3.37 -3.67
N MET A 59 0.67 -2.27 -3.04
CA MET A 59 -0.74 -2.07 -2.70
C MET A 59 -1.64 -2.18 -3.94
N PRO A 60 -2.86 -2.73 -3.79
CA PRO A 60 -3.70 -3.08 -4.92
C PRO A 60 -4.23 -1.84 -5.65
N GLY A 61 -4.22 -1.89 -6.99
CA GLY A 61 -4.82 -0.88 -7.84
C GLY A 61 -3.99 -0.59 -9.09
N MET A 62 -4.65 -0.53 -10.24
CA MET A 62 -4.10 -0.17 -11.53
C MET A 62 -5.01 0.82 -12.27
N TYR A 63 -4.46 1.50 -13.29
CA TYR A 63 -5.20 2.45 -14.10
C TYR A 63 -6.49 1.89 -14.71
N TYR A 64 -6.51 0.59 -15.04
CA TYR A 64 -7.64 -0.07 -15.69
C TYR A 64 -8.66 -0.67 -14.71
N ASP A 65 -8.36 -0.72 -13.42
CA ASP A 65 -9.27 -1.29 -12.42
C ASP A 65 -10.47 -0.39 -12.19
N ASP A 66 -11.59 -0.94 -11.74
CA ASP A 66 -12.67 -0.13 -11.15
C ASP A 66 -12.07 0.71 -10.00
N PRO A 67 -12.29 2.04 -9.96
CA PRO A 67 -11.86 2.87 -8.83
C PRO A 67 -12.28 2.33 -7.45
N ALA A 68 -13.39 1.59 -7.38
CA ALA A 68 -13.86 0.95 -6.15
C ALA A 68 -12.95 -0.18 -5.65
N ASN A 69 -12.03 -0.70 -6.47
CA ASN A 69 -11.11 -1.79 -6.13
C ASN A 69 -9.68 -1.32 -5.84
N ARG A 70 -9.43 -0.01 -5.85
CA ARG A 70 -8.10 0.56 -5.67
C ARG A 70 -7.87 0.91 -4.20
N ALA A 71 -6.72 0.52 -3.66
CA ALA A 71 -6.27 0.97 -2.35
C ALA A 71 -6.36 2.49 -2.25
N ARG A 72 -6.98 2.98 -1.18
CA ARG A 72 -7.37 4.38 -1.06
C ARG A 72 -6.17 5.27 -0.78
N VAL A 73 -6.03 6.36 -1.54
CA VAL A 73 -5.00 7.39 -1.33
C VAL A 73 -5.67 8.68 -0.85
N GLU A 74 -5.13 9.29 0.19
CA GLU A 74 -5.54 10.59 0.68
C GLU A 74 -4.38 11.57 0.74
N ILE A 75 -4.60 12.79 0.28
CA ILE A 75 -3.67 13.90 0.51
C ILE A 75 -4.15 14.72 1.70
N ARG A 76 -3.31 14.79 2.72
CA ARG A 76 -3.65 15.37 4.03
C ARG A 76 -2.72 16.52 4.37
N ILE A 77 -3.22 17.45 5.18
CA ILE A 77 -2.41 18.57 5.69
C ILE A 77 -1.59 18.07 6.89
N ALA A 78 -0.32 18.48 6.99
CA ALA A 78 0.54 18.19 8.14
C ALA A 78 1.13 19.49 8.71
N PRO A 79 0.37 20.22 9.55
CA PRO A 79 0.88 21.40 10.22
C PRO A 79 2.17 21.06 10.99
N ASN A 80 3.18 21.93 10.89
CA ASN A 80 4.50 21.74 11.51
C ASN A 80 5.22 20.45 11.11
N HIS A 81 4.89 19.87 9.94
CA HIS A 81 5.44 18.60 9.47
C HIS A 81 5.12 17.40 10.38
N LEU A 82 4.07 17.50 11.20
CA LEU A 82 3.65 16.42 12.10
C LEU A 82 2.58 15.53 11.45
N ARG A 83 2.84 14.21 11.50
CA ARG A 83 1.88 13.16 11.12
C ARG A 83 1.36 12.50 12.38
N TYR A 84 0.04 12.43 12.51
CA TYR A 84 -0.69 11.79 13.58
C TYR A 84 -1.37 10.55 13.00
N PRO A 85 -1.29 9.40 13.69
CA PRO A 85 -2.01 8.19 13.28
C PRO A 85 -3.52 8.46 13.11
N PRO A 86 -4.19 7.79 12.16
CA PRO A 86 -5.64 7.74 12.14
C PRO A 86 -6.15 6.96 13.36
N SER A 87 -7.45 7.01 13.63
CA SER A 87 -8.07 6.09 14.59
C SER A 87 -8.09 4.65 14.04
N PRO A 88 -8.36 3.63 14.88
CA PRO A 88 -8.54 2.24 14.43
C PRO A 88 -9.54 2.04 13.29
N THR A 89 -10.57 2.89 13.17
CA THR A 89 -11.54 2.86 12.06
C THR A 89 -11.09 3.57 10.78
N GLY A 90 -9.82 3.98 10.72
CA GLY A 90 -9.25 4.78 9.63
C GLY A 90 -9.65 6.26 9.66
N ALA A 91 -10.48 6.70 10.62
CA ALA A 91 -10.89 8.10 10.70
C ALA A 91 -9.70 9.04 10.96
N ALA A 92 -9.81 10.21 10.35
CA ALA A 92 -8.79 11.24 10.38
C ALA A 92 -8.53 11.82 11.77
N HIS A 93 -7.25 12.02 12.11
CA HIS A 93 -6.90 12.88 13.23
C HIS A 93 -7.19 14.37 12.90
N PRO A 94 -7.77 15.16 13.83
CA PRO A 94 -8.13 16.57 13.57
C PRO A 94 -6.96 17.46 13.11
N ASN A 95 -5.73 17.17 13.57
CA ASN A 95 -4.53 17.91 13.16
C ASN A 95 -3.98 17.49 11.78
N ASN A 96 -4.48 16.41 11.19
CA ASN A 96 -4.19 16.07 9.80
C ASN A 96 -5.49 15.96 9.02
N PRO A 97 -6.22 17.06 8.78
CA PRO A 97 -7.43 17.02 7.99
C PRO A 97 -7.10 16.68 6.52
N LEU A 98 -8.12 16.23 5.79
CA LEU A 98 -8.02 16.07 4.35
C LEU A 98 -7.78 17.44 3.72
N LEU A 99 -6.90 17.53 2.73
CA LEU A 99 -6.53 18.81 2.12
C LEU A 99 -7.74 19.51 1.46
N THR A 100 -8.50 18.77 0.67
CA THR A 100 -9.78 19.18 0.05
C THR A 100 -10.65 17.94 -0.16
N ALA A 101 -11.94 18.09 -0.49
CA ALA A 101 -12.78 16.94 -0.83
C ALA A 101 -12.23 16.13 -2.03
N ASP A 102 -11.56 16.78 -2.97
CA ASP A 102 -10.94 16.16 -4.15
C ASP A 102 -9.58 15.50 -3.84
N SER A 103 -9.14 15.52 -2.59
CA SER A 103 -7.88 14.92 -2.14
C SER A 103 -7.97 13.43 -1.83
N VAL A 104 -9.00 12.75 -2.33
CA VAL A 104 -9.16 11.30 -2.23
C VAL A 104 -9.03 10.69 -3.62
N GLY A 105 -8.14 9.72 -3.76
CA GLY A 105 -7.91 8.95 -4.98
C GLY A 105 -7.64 7.49 -4.64
N GLY A 106 -6.90 6.82 -5.51
CA GLY A 106 -6.48 5.44 -5.27
C GLY A 106 -5.17 5.11 -5.97
N ILE A 107 -4.55 4.01 -5.51
CA ILE A 107 -3.41 3.39 -6.19
C ILE A 107 -3.82 3.01 -7.62
N GLY A 108 -2.90 3.13 -8.57
CA GLY A 108 -3.16 2.98 -10.00
C GLY A 108 -3.76 4.23 -10.67
N MET A 109 -4.07 5.30 -9.93
CA MET A 109 -4.59 6.52 -10.56
C MET A 109 -3.53 7.11 -11.50
N ASN A 110 -3.86 7.20 -12.80
CA ASN A 110 -2.98 7.66 -13.87
C ASN A 110 -1.65 6.88 -14.01
N THR A 111 -1.60 5.62 -13.58
CA THR A 111 -0.43 4.74 -13.73
C THR A 111 -0.83 3.27 -13.87
N ALA A 112 -0.15 2.54 -14.76
CA ALA A 112 -0.37 1.11 -14.97
C ALA A 112 0.43 0.23 -13.98
N GLU A 113 1.37 0.82 -13.26
CA GLU A 113 2.21 0.10 -12.29
C GLU A 113 1.52 0.02 -10.93
N PRO A 114 1.43 -1.17 -10.30
CA PRO A 114 0.80 -1.34 -9.00
C PRO A 114 1.62 -0.64 -7.89
N GLY A 115 0.96 -0.24 -6.81
CA GLY A 115 1.57 0.52 -5.72
C GLY A 115 1.95 1.97 -6.08
N LEU A 116 1.78 2.42 -7.33
CA LEU A 116 2.01 3.82 -7.72
C LEU A 116 0.69 4.58 -7.86
N PHE A 117 0.73 5.90 -7.71
CA PHE A 117 -0.37 6.80 -8.06
C PHE A 117 0.16 8.14 -8.59
N ALA A 118 -0.67 8.83 -9.36
CA ALA A 118 -0.45 10.21 -9.75
C ALA A 118 -1.79 10.98 -9.72
N MET A 119 -1.95 11.84 -8.71
CA MET A 119 -3.12 12.71 -8.54
C MET A 119 -2.86 14.09 -9.16
N VAL A 120 -3.93 14.71 -9.66
CA VAL A 120 -3.88 16.03 -10.32
C VAL A 120 -4.77 17.01 -9.60
N PHE A 121 -4.19 18.12 -9.14
CA PHE A 121 -4.89 19.20 -8.45
C PHE A 121 -5.00 20.43 -9.37
N SER A 122 -6.19 20.61 -9.95
CA SER A 122 -6.51 21.80 -10.76
C SER A 122 -6.59 23.08 -9.93
N GLN A 123 -7.07 22.97 -8.68
CA GLN A 123 -6.99 24.02 -7.68
C GLN A 123 -5.82 23.74 -6.76
N ARG A 124 -4.82 24.62 -6.80
CA ARG A 124 -3.57 24.38 -6.09
C ARG A 124 -3.73 24.71 -4.60
N PRO A 125 -3.17 23.88 -3.70
CA PRO A 125 -2.98 24.30 -2.32
C PRO A 125 -2.23 25.62 -2.24
N ALA A 126 -2.54 26.41 -1.22
CA ALA A 126 -1.81 27.63 -0.94
C ALA A 126 -0.31 27.35 -0.83
N ALA A 127 0.52 28.30 -1.25
CA ALA A 127 1.95 28.20 -1.00
C ALA A 127 2.21 28.02 0.50
N ASP A 128 3.27 27.29 0.83
CA ASP A 128 3.70 26.96 2.19
C ASP A 128 2.76 25.99 2.95
N THR A 129 1.71 25.48 2.29
CA THR A 129 0.93 24.35 2.83
C THR A 129 1.82 23.12 2.91
N VAL A 130 1.89 22.51 4.09
CA VAL A 130 2.59 21.24 4.30
C VAL A 130 1.60 20.10 4.15
N ILE A 131 1.92 19.14 3.28
CA ILE A 131 1.07 18.01 2.95
C ILE A 131 1.82 16.69 3.07
N PHE A 132 1.09 15.59 3.14
CA PHE A 132 1.59 14.23 2.95
C PHE A 132 0.51 13.36 2.30
N ALA A 133 0.90 12.23 1.73
CA ALA A 133 -0.02 11.21 1.26
C ALA A 133 -0.16 10.11 2.33
N ARG A 134 -1.38 9.66 2.56
CA ARG A 134 -1.71 8.47 3.35
C ARG A 134 -2.38 7.46 2.42
N VAL A 135 -1.93 6.22 2.44
CA VAL A 135 -2.53 5.13 1.66
C VAL A 135 -3.05 4.06 2.60
N PHE A 136 -4.29 3.60 2.40
CA PHE A 136 -4.88 2.49 3.15
C PHE A 136 -4.85 1.23 2.30
N ASN A 137 -4.71 0.07 2.93
CA ASN A 137 -4.62 -1.22 2.23
C ASN A 137 -5.90 -1.62 1.48
N THR A 138 -7.03 -0.97 1.75
CA THR A 138 -8.32 -1.21 1.09
C THR A 138 -8.93 0.08 0.50
N PRO A 139 -9.92 -0.04 -0.40
CA PRO A 139 -10.63 1.12 -0.96
C PRO A 139 -11.52 1.86 0.04
N ALA A 140 -12.14 1.13 0.99
CA ALA A 140 -13.05 1.70 1.97
C ALA A 140 -12.41 1.72 3.36
N LEU A 141 -12.47 2.88 4.04
CA LEU A 141 -11.90 3.03 5.39
C LEU A 141 -12.46 2.04 6.42
N ALA A 142 -13.74 1.67 6.27
CA ALA A 142 -14.39 0.71 7.15
C ALA A 142 -13.72 -0.67 7.10
N ASP A 143 -13.15 -1.05 5.96
CA ASP A 143 -12.53 -2.36 5.73
C ASP A 143 -11.00 -2.29 5.88
N ALA A 144 -10.43 -1.09 5.98
CA ALA A 144 -8.99 -0.91 6.13
C ALA A 144 -8.52 -1.46 7.47
N SER A 145 -7.30 -2.00 7.47
CA SER A 145 -6.58 -2.49 8.65
C SER A 145 -5.14 -2.00 8.74
N PHE A 146 -4.54 -1.60 7.60
CA PHE A 146 -3.20 -1.03 7.55
C PHE A 146 -3.18 0.28 6.75
N TYR A 147 -2.19 1.12 7.03
CA TYR A 147 -1.93 2.34 6.27
C TYR A 147 -0.43 2.62 6.14
N ALA A 148 -0.06 3.41 5.13
CA ALA A 148 1.29 3.93 4.94
C ALA A 148 1.25 5.45 4.76
N ASP A 149 2.22 6.15 5.34
CA ASP A 149 2.36 7.59 5.21
C ASP A 149 3.61 7.96 4.41
N SER A 150 3.49 8.96 3.54
CA SER A 150 4.65 9.57 2.91
C SER A 150 5.34 10.52 3.88
N ARG A 151 6.59 10.89 3.55
CA ARG A 151 7.20 12.09 4.11
C ARG A 151 6.33 13.31 3.81
N THR A 152 6.38 14.29 4.71
CA THR A 152 5.73 15.58 4.49
C THR A 152 6.49 16.42 3.48
N VAL A 153 5.77 17.15 2.64
CA VAL A 153 6.33 18.04 1.61
C VAL A 153 5.64 19.40 1.71
N THR A 154 6.42 20.48 1.58
CA THR A 154 5.90 21.86 1.53
C THR A 154 5.58 22.25 0.09
N VAL A 155 4.36 22.72 -0.16
CA VAL A 155 3.90 23.18 -1.47
C VAL A 155 4.50 24.56 -1.76
N THR A 156 5.54 24.66 -2.58
CA THR A 156 6.16 25.95 -2.96
C THR A 156 5.35 26.64 -4.05
N ALA A 157 5.30 27.98 -4.12
CA ALA A 157 4.48 28.76 -5.07
C ALA A 157 4.53 28.30 -6.55
N ASN A 158 5.67 27.78 -7.01
CA ASN A 158 5.90 27.41 -8.41
C ASN A 158 5.95 25.89 -8.64
N ALA A 159 5.74 25.07 -7.62
CA ALA A 159 5.69 23.61 -7.77
C ALA A 159 4.63 23.21 -8.82
N VAL A 160 5.08 22.40 -9.80
CA VAL A 160 4.23 21.77 -10.81
C VAL A 160 4.05 20.30 -10.49
N SER A 161 5.07 19.63 -9.97
CA SER A 161 4.99 18.27 -9.45
C SER A 161 5.67 18.17 -8.10
N LEU A 162 5.16 17.30 -7.22
CA LEU A 162 5.79 16.93 -5.97
C LEU A 162 5.75 15.41 -5.83
N GLU A 163 6.90 14.83 -5.46
CA GLU A 163 7.02 13.41 -5.20
C GLU A 163 6.67 13.10 -3.73
N MET A 164 5.76 12.15 -3.54
CA MET A 164 5.36 11.60 -2.24
C MET A 164 6.24 10.38 -1.96
N TYR A 165 7.26 10.56 -1.13
CA TYR A 165 8.21 9.50 -0.81
C TYR A 165 7.79 8.71 0.42
N PHE A 166 7.61 7.40 0.27
CA PHE A 166 7.27 6.46 1.34
C PHE A 166 8.54 5.71 1.76
N LEU A 167 8.88 5.78 3.03
CA LEU A 167 10.02 5.08 3.63
C LEU A 167 9.63 4.05 4.65
N ASP A 168 8.42 4.20 5.17
CA ASP A 168 7.98 3.49 6.35
C ASP A 168 7.31 2.19 5.89
N GLU A 169 7.55 1.12 6.63
CA GLU A 169 6.72 -0.08 6.56
C GLU A 169 5.28 0.30 6.88
N THR A 170 4.33 -0.44 6.30
CA THR A 170 2.91 -0.29 6.61
C THR A 170 2.66 -0.42 8.11
N GLN A 171 1.77 0.43 8.61
CA GLN A 171 1.46 0.53 10.03
C GLN A 171 0.06 -0.05 10.28
N PRO A 172 -0.14 -0.81 11.37
CA PRO A 172 -1.47 -1.26 11.76
C PRO A 172 -2.35 -0.08 12.18
N LEU A 173 -3.64 -0.12 11.82
CA LEU A 173 -4.63 0.85 12.32
C LEU A 173 -4.98 0.58 13.79
N ASP A 174 -5.02 -0.70 14.15
CA ASP A 174 -5.28 -1.19 15.49
C ASP A 174 -4.19 -2.20 15.89
N SER A 175 -3.38 -1.81 16.88
CA SER A 175 -2.31 -2.64 17.44
C SER A 175 -2.73 -3.35 18.74
N GLY A 176 -4.02 -3.25 19.11
CA GLY A 176 -4.59 -4.09 20.14
C GLY A 176 -4.68 -5.55 19.71
N ASP A 177 -4.94 -6.40 20.68
CA ASP A 177 -5.08 -7.85 20.57
C ASP A 177 -6.30 -8.19 21.44
N SER A 178 -7.46 -8.36 20.79
CA SER A 178 -8.76 -8.35 21.48
C SER A 178 -9.05 -9.67 22.19
N ASP A 179 -8.50 -10.78 21.70
CA ASP A 179 -8.70 -12.11 22.23
C ASP A 179 -7.49 -12.64 23.02
N GLY A 180 -6.35 -11.94 22.94
CA GLY A 180 -5.16 -12.17 23.75
C GLY A 180 -4.27 -13.30 23.24
N ASP A 181 -4.34 -13.63 21.95
CA ASP A 181 -3.59 -14.71 21.32
C ASP A 181 -2.20 -14.27 20.82
N GLY A 182 -1.95 -12.96 20.79
CA GLY A 182 -0.72 -12.33 20.34
C GLY A 182 -0.72 -11.88 18.87
N LEU A 183 -1.77 -12.18 18.09
CA LEU A 183 -2.06 -11.63 16.78
C LEU A 183 -2.88 -10.34 16.96
N ILE A 184 -2.40 -9.22 16.41
CA ILE A 184 -3.10 -7.94 16.59
C ILE A 184 -4.36 -7.85 15.71
N ASN A 185 -5.34 -7.07 16.17
CA ASN A 185 -6.61 -6.77 15.49
C ASN A 185 -6.45 -6.40 14.00
N SER A 186 -5.40 -5.65 13.63
CA SER A 186 -5.16 -5.29 12.22
C SER A 186 -4.82 -6.51 11.34
N TRP A 187 -4.08 -7.47 11.88
CA TRP A 187 -3.76 -8.70 11.18
C TRP A 187 -4.98 -9.62 11.11
N GLU A 188 -5.71 -9.80 12.20
CA GLU A 188 -6.98 -10.55 12.20
C GLU A 188 -7.95 -10.02 11.14
N LYS A 189 -8.13 -8.70 11.09
CA LYS A 189 -8.98 -8.05 10.08
C LYS A 189 -8.44 -8.19 8.65
N ALA A 190 -7.12 -8.17 8.47
CA ALA A 190 -6.52 -8.39 7.16
C ALA A 190 -6.69 -9.84 6.66
N LEU A 191 -6.76 -10.80 7.59
CA LEU A 191 -6.99 -12.22 7.32
C LEU A 191 -8.49 -12.55 7.24
N GLY A 192 -9.36 -11.66 7.72
CA GLY A 192 -10.82 -11.86 7.74
C GLY A 192 -11.28 -12.78 8.87
N ILE A 193 -10.54 -12.81 9.97
CA ILE A 193 -10.81 -13.65 11.15
C ILE A 193 -11.26 -12.85 12.38
N ASP A 194 -11.50 -11.55 12.23
CA ASP A 194 -11.84 -10.61 13.32
C ASP A 194 -13.32 -10.63 13.76
N ASP A 195 -14.14 -11.56 13.23
CA ASP A 195 -15.57 -11.65 13.55
C ASP A 195 -15.86 -12.41 14.85
N ARG A 196 -14.85 -13.09 15.42
CA ARG A 196 -14.91 -13.87 16.65
C ARG A 196 -13.59 -13.70 17.42
N ALA A 197 -13.69 -13.49 18.73
CA ALA A 197 -12.52 -13.46 19.61
C ALA A 197 -12.13 -14.90 19.99
N THR A 198 -11.31 -15.55 19.17
CA THR A 198 -10.82 -16.91 19.37
C THR A 198 -9.40 -17.04 18.81
N PRO A 199 -8.46 -17.64 19.56
CA PRO A 199 -7.06 -17.74 19.13
C PRO A 199 -6.80 -18.78 18.04
N ASP A 200 -7.84 -19.48 17.58
CA ASP A 200 -7.84 -20.62 16.66
C ASP A 200 -9.18 -20.56 15.91
N TYR A 201 -9.18 -19.90 14.76
CA TYR A 201 -10.38 -19.49 14.07
C TYR A 201 -11.08 -20.66 13.38
N ASP A 202 -10.33 -21.61 12.83
CA ASP A 202 -10.85 -22.78 12.12
C ASP A 202 -11.00 -24.05 12.99
N GLY A 203 -10.42 -24.05 14.19
CA GLY A 203 -10.59 -25.07 15.22
C GLY A 203 -9.72 -26.32 15.00
N ASP A 204 -8.60 -26.21 14.29
CA ASP A 204 -7.71 -27.33 14.01
C ASP A 204 -6.70 -27.64 15.14
N GLY A 205 -6.62 -26.76 16.14
CA GLY A 205 -5.75 -26.87 17.30
C GLY A 205 -4.43 -26.12 17.20
N PHE A 206 -4.16 -25.42 16.10
CA PHE A 206 -3.10 -24.42 15.97
C PHE A 206 -3.68 -23.02 16.18
N THR A 207 -2.89 -22.13 16.78
CA THR A 207 -3.35 -20.76 16.98
C THR A 207 -3.15 -19.92 15.72
N ASP A 208 -4.03 -18.96 15.45
CA ASP A 208 -3.98 -18.08 14.28
C ASP A 208 -2.62 -17.37 14.15
N LEU A 209 -2.04 -16.91 15.27
CA LEU A 209 -0.68 -16.37 15.30
C LEU A 209 0.37 -17.38 14.82
N HIS A 210 0.29 -18.62 15.30
CA HIS A 210 1.25 -19.67 14.94
C HIS A 210 1.16 -20.00 13.46
N GLU A 211 -0.05 -20.10 12.94
CA GLU A 211 -0.32 -20.32 11.53
C GLU A 211 0.19 -19.19 10.65
N HIS A 212 -0.13 -17.94 11.01
CA HIS A 212 0.36 -16.75 10.34
C HIS A 212 1.90 -16.73 10.27
N LEU A 213 2.57 -17.04 11.38
CA LEU A 213 4.03 -17.08 11.46
C LEU A 213 4.64 -18.25 10.67
N MET A 214 3.91 -19.34 10.50
CA MET A 214 4.37 -20.54 9.77
C MET A 214 3.92 -20.57 8.31
N GLY A 215 3.11 -19.59 7.88
CA GLY A 215 2.61 -19.47 6.51
C GLY A 215 1.49 -20.44 6.15
N SER A 216 0.78 -20.99 7.14
CA SER A 216 -0.49 -21.70 6.92
C SER A 216 -1.69 -20.73 6.93
N ASP A 217 -2.89 -21.24 6.70
CA ASP A 217 -4.09 -20.41 6.50
C ASP A 217 -5.04 -20.61 7.68
N PRO A 218 -5.24 -19.61 8.55
CA PRO A 218 -6.05 -19.74 9.76
C PRO A 218 -7.55 -19.87 9.52
N THR A 219 -7.97 -19.91 8.26
CA THR A 219 -9.38 -20.09 7.87
C THR A 219 -9.68 -21.47 7.31
N ASP A 220 -8.67 -22.33 7.17
CA ASP A 220 -8.79 -23.67 6.57
C ASP A 220 -8.14 -24.73 7.45
N SER A 221 -8.97 -25.46 8.20
CA SER A 221 -8.53 -26.54 9.11
C SER A 221 -7.74 -27.69 8.46
N ALA A 222 -7.65 -27.72 7.13
CA ALA A 222 -6.77 -28.64 6.40
C ALA A 222 -5.37 -28.06 6.11
N SER A 223 -5.20 -26.75 6.25
CA SER A 223 -3.99 -25.97 6.06
C SER A 223 -3.22 -25.87 7.38
N ILE A 224 -2.57 -26.96 7.79
CA ILE A 224 -1.79 -26.99 9.02
C ILE A 224 -0.33 -26.54 8.81
N PRO A 225 0.32 -25.90 9.81
CA PRO A 225 1.77 -25.70 9.82
C PRO A 225 2.52 -27.02 9.63
N ALA A 226 3.27 -27.16 8.53
CA ALA A 226 3.84 -28.44 8.16
C ALA A 226 5.26 -28.37 7.57
N ILE A 227 6.05 -29.38 7.94
CA ILE A 227 7.20 -29.82 7.15
C ILE A 227 6.65 -30.61 5.97
N GLN A 228 6.87 -30.10 4.76
CA GLN A 228 6.37 -30.69 3.52
C GLN A 228 7.20 -31.89 3.07
N SER A 229 8.53 -31.83 3.23
CA SER A 229 9.39 -32.97 2.90
C SER A 229 10.71 -32.94 3.66
N ILE A 230 11.28 -34.12 3.85
CA ILE A 230 12.62 -34.32 4.41
C ILE A 230 13.37 -35.26 3.47
N ALA A 231 14.49 -34.80 2.92
CA ALA A 231 15.27 -35.57 1.94
C ALA A 231 16.76 -35.47 2.23
N ARG A 232 17.46 -36.61 2.16
CA ARG A 232 18.93 -36.61 2.14
C ARG A 232 19.42 -36.12 0.79
N VAL A 233 20.33 -35.16 0.79
CA VAL A 233 20.95 -34.57 -0.40
C VAL A 233 22.46 -34.85 -0.37
N PRO A 234 23.04 -35.44 -1.43
CA PRO A 234 24.47 -35.75 -1.47
C PRO A 234 25.37 -34.50 -1.44
N ALA A 235 26.58 -34.65 -0.92
CA ALA A 235 27.61 -33.62 -0.98
C ALA A 235 27.78 -33.06 -2.42
N GLY A 236 27.90 -31.73 -2.56
CA GLY A 236 28.07 -31.05 -3.85
C GLY A 236 26.82 -30.89 -4.72
N SER A 237 25.65 -31.40 -4.28
CA SER A 237 24.36 -31.20 -4.97
C SER A 237 23.59 -29.95 -4.53
N VAL A 238 24.12 -29.21 -3.56
CA VAL A 238 23.53 -27.99 -3.02
C VAL A 238 24.59 -26.91 -2.99
N GLU A 239 24.29 -25.73 -3.54
CA GLU A 239 25.26 -24.62 -3.67
C GLU A 239 25.77 -24.07 -2.33
N SER A 240 25.20 -24.50 -1.19
CA SER A 240 25.54 -24.02 0.15
C SER A 240 25.82 -25.12 1.18
N GLY A 241 25.96 -26.39 0.79
CA GLY A 241 26.22 -27.49 1.72
C GLY A 241 27.71 -27.78 1.86
N GLY A 242 28.22 -27.88 3.09
CA GLY A 242 29.61 -28.24 3.40
C GLY A 242 30.07 -29.60 2.85
N ASP A 243 31.25 -30.05 3.28
CA ASP A 243 32.02 -31.17 2.71
C ASP A 243 31.36 -32.59 2.79
N GLY A 244 30.05 -32.69 3.11
CA GLY A 244 29.33 -33.95 3.32
C GLY A 244 27.83 -33.87 2.96
N ASP A 245 27.16 -35.02 3.01
CA ASP A 245 25.71 -35.11 2.80
C ASP A 245 24.94 -34.25 3.82
N ALA A 246 23.80 -33.71 3.40
CA ALA A 246 22.92 -32.94 4.27
C ALA A 246 21.48 -33.50 4.24
N MET A 247 20.72 -33.19 5.29
CA MET A 247 19.27 -33.36 5.30
C MET A 247 18.64 -32.03 4.90
N ARG A 248 17.92 -32.03 3.78
CA ARG A 248 17.09 -30.91 3.34
C ARG A 248 15.70 -31.08 3.93
N VAL A 249 15.26 -30.07 4.66
CA VAL A 249 13.91 -29.98 5.23
C VAL A 249 13.18 -28.86 4.52
N ARG A 250 12.11 -29.20 3.80
CA ARG A 250 11.21 -28.23 3.16
C ARG A 250 9.99 -28.00 4.04
N PHE A 251 9.62 -26.74 4.24
CA PHE A 251 8.52 -26.36 5.13
C PHE A 251 7.79 -25.11 4.61
N LEU A 252 6.54 -24.93 5.05
CA LEU A 252 5.78 -23.69 4.82
C LEU A 252 6.46 -22.51 5.51
N SER A 253 6.34 -21.33 4.93
CA SER A 253 6.93 -20.12 5.46
C SER A 253 6.08 -18.91 5.14
N GLN A 254 6.17 -17.90 5.99
CA GLN A 254 5.68 -16.56 5.77
C GLN A 254 6.81 -15.64 5.26
N PRO A 255 6.60 -14.86 4.18
CA PRO A 255 7.60 -13.92 3.66
C PRO A 255 8.14 -12.94 4.71
N GLY A 256 9.43 -12.63 4.66
CA GLY A 256 10.10 -11.71 5.57
C GLY A 256 10.44 -12.29 6.95
N GLN A 257 9.86 -13.43 7.31
CA GLN A 257 10.13 -14.10 8.59
C GLN A 257 11.43 -14.92 8.56
N LYS A 258 11.98 -15.16 9.74
CA LYS A 258 13.19 -15.94 9.96
C LYS A 258 12.88 -17.25 10.68
N TYR A 259 13.59 -18.30 10.30
CA TYR A 259 13.38 -19.64 10.83
C TYR A 259 14.70 -20.31 11.17
N GLN A 260 14.70 -21.04 12.28
CA GLN A 260 15.76 -21.96 12.64
C GLN A 260 15.22 -23.39 12.55
N LEU A 261 15.86 -24.21 11.73
CA LEU A 261 15.67 -25.65 11.79
C LEU A 261 16.31 -26.15 13.09
N GLU A 262 15.59 -26.95 13.85
CA GLU A 262 16.10 -27.60 15.05
C GLU A 262 15.93 -29.10 14.95
N GLN A 263 16.83 -29.84 15.60
CA GLN A 263 16.82 -31.29 15.60
C GLN A 263 16.85 -31.87 17.01
N ALA A 264 16.33 -33.08 17.16
CA ALA A 264 16.41 -33.89 18.36
C ALA A 264 16.72 -35.35 18.01
N ALA A 265 17.49 -36.04 18.85
CA ALA A 265 17.79 -37.46 18.67
C ALA A 265 16.64 -38.38 19.14
N ILE A 266 15.82 -37.90 20.08
CA ILE A 266 14.70 -38.63 20.67
C ILE A 266 13.52 -37.69 20.92
N LEU A 267 12.30 -38.21 20.83
CA LEU A 267 11.06 -37.49 21.22
C LEU A 267 10.50 -37.94 22.58
N ALA A 268 11.06 -39.01 23.15
CA ALA A 268 10.60 -39.54 24.43
C ALA A 268 11.29 -38.84 25.60
N GLY A 269 10.50 -38.40 26.59
CA GLY A 269 11.00 -37.71 27.77
C GLY A 269 11.18 -36.21 27.54
N GLU A 270 12.16 -35.61 28.22
CA GLU A 270 12.49 -34.19 28.05
C GLU A 270 13.09 -33.96 26.67
N GLN A 271 12.39 -33.17 25.85
CA GLN A 271 12.76 -32.92 24.46
C GLN A 271 13.77 -31.78 24.40
N VAL A 272 15.03 -32.11 24.11
CA VAL A 272 16.07 -31.13 23.84
C VAL A 272 16.21 -30.98 22.34
N PHE A 273 15.72 -29.86 21.81
CA PHE A 273 15.90 -29.47 20.42
C PHE A 273 17.07 -28.50 20.33
N GLU A 274 18.02 -28.80 19.44
CA GLU A 274 19.20 -27.98 19.20
C GLU A 274 19.18 -27.43 17.77
N PRO A 275 19.72 -26.22 17.53
CA PRO A 275 19.85 -25.67 16.18
C PRO A 275 20.57 -26.63 15.22
N ALA A 276 19.98 -26.83 14.04
CA ALA A 276 20.50 -27.69 12.99
C ALA A 276 20.65 -26.87 11.70
N GLY A 277 21.87 -26.39 11.46
CA GLY A 277 22.18 -25.51 10.33
C GLY A 277 21.91 -24.03 10.64
N ASP A 278 21.98 -23.21 9.58
CA ASP A 278 21.86 -21.76 9.69
C ASP A 278 20.41 -21.29 9.81
N VAL A 279 20.23 -20.09 10.37
CA VAL A 279 18.95 -19.37 10.30
C VAL A 279 18.68 -19.00 8.84
N VAL A 280 17.50 -19.34 8.35
CA VAL A 280 17.04 -18.99 7.01
C VAL A 280 16.01 -17.86 7.07
N THR A 281 16.03 -16.95 6.09
CA THR A 281 15.08 -15.83 5.99
C THR A 281 14.25 -15.98 4.73
N ALA A 282 12.92 -15.95 4.86
CA ALA A 282 12.01 -16.03 3.72
C ALA A 282 12.13 -14.77 2.86
N GLY A 283 12.42 -14.94 1.58
CA GLY A 283 12.40 -13.84 0.62
C GLY A 283 10.99 -13.29 0.37
N ALA A 284 10.91 -12.19 -0.37
CA ALA A 284 9.63 -11.61 -0.78
C ALA A 284 8.79 -12.64 -1.57
N GLY A 285 7.53 -12.84 -1.15
CA GLY A 285 6.62 -13.81 -1.76
C GLY A 285 6.99 -15.29 -1.58
N GLN A 286 8.07 -15.60 -0.86
CA GLN A 286 8.48 -16.98 -0.63
C GLN A 286 7.60 -17.62 0.44
N ARG A 287 6.79 -18.61 0.04
CA ARG A 287 5.90 -19.36 0.93
C ARG A 287 6.37 -20.77 1.28
N GLU A 288 7.44 -21.22 0.64
CA GLU A 288 8.13 -22.47 0.98
C GLU A 288 9.63 -22.22 1.09
N MET A 289 10.25 -22.83 2.08
CA MET A 289 11.68 -22.71 2.33
C MET A 289 12.33 -24.07 2.51
N ASP A 290 13.60 -24.14 2.13
CA ASP A 290 14.49 -25.25 2.41
C ASP A 290 15.47 -24.82 3.51
N ALA A 291 15.63 -25.64 4.55
CA ALA A 291 16.72 -25.55 5.52
C ALA A 291 17.59 -26.81 5.44
N LEU A 292 18.88 -26.67 5.70
CA LEU A 292 19.84 -27.78 5.64
C LEU A 292 20.35 -28.11 7.04
N ALA A 293 20.25 -29.38 7.42
CA ALA A 293 20.89 -29.92 8.61
C ALA A 293 22.04 -30.86 8.22
N PRO A 294 23.13 -30.94 9.01
CA PRO A 294 24.15 -31.96 8.82
C PRO A 294 23.54 -33.35 9.05
N VAL A 295 23.96 -34.35 8.26
CA VAL A 295 23.59 -35.75 8.53
C VAL A 295 24.34 -36.23 9.78
N ALA A 296 23.60 -36.59 10.82
CA ALA A 296 24.17 -37.15 12.04
C ALA A 296 24.89 -38.48 11.75
N ALA A 297 26.19 -38.57 12.04
CA ALA A 297 27.01 -39.74 11.72
C ALA A 297 26.60 -41.01 12.46
N GLU A 298 25.99 -40.90 13.65
CA GLU A 298 25.68 -42.03 14.54
C GLU A 298 24.18 -42.18 14.86
N ALA A 299 23.31 -41.29 14.38
CA ALA A 299 21.88 -41.35 14.69
C ALA A 299 21.13 -42.19 13.65
N ALA A 300 20.47 -43.26 14.09
CA ALA A 300 19.58 -44.06 13.24
C ALA A 300 18.27 -43.32 12.89
N THR A 301 17.89 -42.32 13.69
CA THR A 301 16.70 -41.49 13.49
C THR A 301 16.97 -40.11 14.06
N THR A 302 16.50 -39.07 13.37
CA THR A 302 16.62 -37.67 13.80
C THR A 302 15.28 -37.00 13.55
N PHE A 303 14.80 -36.28 14.55
CA PHE A 303 13.54 -35.54 14.51
C PHE A 303 13.83 -34.08 14.24
N TYR A 304 12.97 -33.43 13.47
CA TYR A 304 13.13 -32.04 13.08
C TYR A 304 11.90 -31.24 13.46
N ARG A 305 12.11 -29.98 13.83
CA ARG A 305 11.06 -28.97 13.92
C ARG A 305 11.57 -27.65 13.38
N ILE A 306 10.63 -26.78 13.03
CA ILE A 306 10.94 -25.42 12.63
C ILE A 306 10.56 -24.49 13.77
N ARG A 307 11.48 -23.59 14.13
CA ARG A 307 11.23 -22.52 15.10
C ARG A 307 11.31 -21.17 14.40
N TRP A 308 10.25 -20.38 14.50
CA TRP A 308 10.26 -18.98 14.12
C TRP A 308 11.21 -18.15 15.01
N ILE A 309 11.89 -17.18 14.42
CA ILE A 309 12.81 -16.26 15.09
C ILE A 309 12.28 -14.82 14.93
N PRO A 310 11.97 -14.11 16.05
CA PRO A 310 11.57 -12.70 16.01
C PRO A 310 12.67 -11.77 15.50
#